data_AF-A0A2W0C8U7-F1
#
_entry.id   AF-A0A2W0C8U7-F1
#
_cell.length_a   1.000
_cell.length_b   1.000
_cell.length_c   1.000
_cell.angle_alpha   90.00
_cell.angle_beta   90.00
_cell.angle_gamma   90.00
#
_symmetry.space_group_name_H-M   'P 1'
#
loop_
_entity.id
_entity.type
_entity.pdbx_description
1 polymer ?
#
loop_
_entity_poly.entity_id
_entity_poly.type
_entity_poly.pdbx_seq_one_letter_code
_entity_poly.pdbx_strand_id
1 'polypeptide(L)'
;MYIHKMIIDNFRNFKRQVIEFNDGVNVIIGHNNAGKTNLLKALALVLDSQGTKRLDIDDFNKNVALSELIENPPRITISLVIKQSLNEDLNSDDLVTVGNWLTKLDEPYEAMVTYDFFLPEKERARYLDNIKKSSDLDSAWKIIKHDFIRLYVHKIWGGDKTVQNTAEGEFLQKFDFQFLDAIRDVERDMFSGRNTLLKDVLEFFMDYEIKSDVVKSDEVKKTEIKKKQMEFSEIAGTLLRDLQDRMSVGKEHILSYAKDTGASFNKAIPNFEGSLSDVEMFSALRLIVEFETGIKIPA
;
A
#
# COMPACT_ATOMS: atom_id res chain seq x y z
N MET A 1 10.75 15.66 22.93
CA MET A 1 9.58 14.76 22.88
C MET A 1 9.92 13.44 22.21
N TYR A 2 9.13 12.38 22.41
CA TYR A 2 9.24 11.13 21.64
C TYR A 2 7.88 10.48 21.42
N ILE A 3 7.75 9.64 20.38
CA ILE A 3 6.58 8.79 20.19
C ILE A 3 6.64 7.72 21.28
N HIS A 4 5.75 7.79 22.26
CA HIS A 4 5.68 6.82 23.36
C HIS A 4 4.90 5.57 22.97
N LYS A 5 3.85 5.71 22.16
CA LYS A 5 2.92 4.62 21.90
C LYS A 5 2.30 4.75 20.52
N MET A 6 2.09 3.62 19.86
CA MET A 6 1.25 3.51 18.68
C MET A 6 0.15 2.48 18.89
N ILE A 7 -1.06 2.85 18.48
CA ILE A 7 -2.25 2.01 18.52
C ILE A 7 -2.73 1.85 17.08
N ILE A 8 -2.73 0.63 16.59
CA ILE A 8 -3.13 0.27 15.23
C ILE A 8 -4.41 -0.54 15.29
N ASP A 9 -5.43 -0.14 14.53
CA ASP A 9 -6.69 -0.85 14.38
C ASP A 9 -6.96 -1.12 12.90
N ASN A 10 -7.24 -2.39 12.59
CA ASN A 10 -7.70 -2.90 11.29
C ASN A 10 -6.76 -2.66 10.10
N PHE A 11 -5.46 -2.49 10.33
CA PHE A 11 -4.46 -2.23 9.27
C PHE A 11 -3.65 -3.48 8.92
N ARG A 12 -3.81 -4.00 7.70
CA ARG A 12 -3.08 -5.13 7.13
C ARG A 12 -3.08 -6.35 8.04
N ASN A 13 -1.94 -6.77 8.57
CA ASN A 13 -1.86 -7.93 9.46
C ASN A 13 -2.25 -7.61 10.91
N PHE A 14 -2.51 -6.34 11.25
CA PHE A 14 -2.89 -5.91 12.59
C PHE A 14 -4.42 -5.77 12.69
N LYS A 15 -5.08 -6.71 13.39
CA LYS A 15 -6.50 -6.54 13.76
C LYS A 15 -6.63 -5.44 14.80
N ARG A 16 -5.91 -5.56 15.90
CA ARG A 16 -5.67 -4.49 16.87
C ARG A 16 -4.34 -4.74 17.54
N GLN A 17 -3.46 -3.76 17.52
CA GLN A 17 -2.13 -3.89 18.11
C GLN A 17 -1.74 -2.59 18.82
N VAL A 18 -1.15 -2.75 20.00
CA VAL A 18 -0.59 -1.65 20.79
C VAL A 18 0.91 -1.89 20.90
N ILE A 19 1.70 -0.87 20.60
CA ILE A 19 3.16 -0.92 20.59
C ILE A 19 3.68 0.27 21.36
N GLU A 20 4.55 0.01 22.31
CA GLU A 20 5.16 1.02 23.16
C GLU A 20 6.63 1.16 22.74
N PHE A 21 7.06 2.41 22.67
CA PHE A 21 8.39 2.80 22.25
C PHE A 21 9.10 3.47 23.42
N ASN A 22 10.42 3.37 23.40
CA ASN A 22 11.28 4.06 24.34
C ASN A 22 11.77 5.38 23.74
N ASP A 23 12.20 6.29 24.61
CA ASP A 23 12.92 7.48 24.19
C ASP A 23 14.26 7.08 23.54
N GLY A 24 14.62 7.74 22.44
CA GLY A 24 15.78 7.40 21.62
C GLY A 24 15.58 6.23 20.65
N VAL A 25 16.58 5.34 20.56
CA VAL A 25 16.65 4.32 19.50
C VAL A 25 15.82 3.09 19.84
N ASN A 26 14.88 2.75 18.95
CA ASN A 26 14.02 1.57 19.06
C ASN A 26 14.42 0.51 18.03
N VAL A 27 14.72 -0.72 18.48
CA VAL A 27 15.11 -1.84 17.60
C VAL A 27 13.97 -2.84 17.50
N ILE A 28 13.39 -2.99 16.30
CA ILE A 28 12.27 -3.92 16.04
C ILE A 28 12.80 -5.21 15.41
N ILE A 29 12.74 -6.32 16.16
CA ILE A 29 13.24 -7.63 15.74
C ILE A 29 12.06 -8.60 15.54
N GLY A 30 12.13 -9.43 14.50
CA GLY A 30 11.14 -10.47 14.25
C GLY A 30 11.38 -11.21 12.94
N HIS A 31 10.64 -12.30 12.72
CA HIS A 31 10.70 -13.09 11.49
C HIS A 31 10.27 -12.28 10.26
N ASN A 32 10.61 -12.77 9.07
CA ASN A 32 10.08 -12.21 7.82
C ASN A 32 8.56 -12.33 7.80
N ASN A 33 7.89 -11.35 7.17
CA ASN A 33 6.44 -11.25 7.11
C ASN A 33 5.71 -11.08 8.46
N ALA A 34 6.43 -10.86 9.57
CA ALA A 34 5.81 -10.61 10.89
C ALA A 34 5.13 -9.22 11.01
N GLY A 35 5.11 -8.41 9.95
CA GLY A 35 4.49 -7.08 9.96
C GLY A 35 5.43 -5.92 10.29
N LYS A 36 6.74 -6.13 10.40
CA LYS A 36 7.72 -5.06 10.68
C LYS A 36 7.63 -3.88 9.69
N THR A 37 7.56 -4.16 8.40
CA THR A 37 7.40 -3.12 7.37
C THR A 37 6.01 -2.47 7.43
N ASN A 38 4.97 -3.22 7.80
CA ASN A 38 3.64 -2.64 7.98
C ASN A 38 3.61 -1.69 9.18
N LEU A 39 4.36 -1.98 10.24
CA LEU A 39 4.52 -1.09 11.38
C LEU A 39 5.11 0.27 10.97
N LEU A 40 6.19 0.25 10.18
CA LEU A 40 6.84 1.47 9.68
C LEU A 40 5.92 2.23 8.71
N LYS A 41 5.16 1.53 7.87
CA LYS A 41 4.16 2.15 6.99
C LYS A 41 3.00 2.76 7.78
N ALA A 42 2.62 2.19 8.92
CA ALA A 42 1.62 2.79 9.80
C ALA A 42 2.11 4.13 10.40
N LEU A 43 3.38 4.19 10.81
CA LEU A 43 4.02 5.46 11.22
C LEU A 43 4.03 6.49 10.08
N ALA A 44 4.41 6.06 8.87
CA ALA A 44 4.42 6.92 7.69
C ALA A 44 3.04 7.51 7.39
N LEU A 45 1.94 6.75 7.54
CA LEU A 45 0.59 7.26 7.34
C LEU A 45 0.22 8.42 8.28
N VAL A 46 0.79 8.47 9.48
CA VAL A 46 0.56 9.58 10.41
C VAL A 46 1.53 10.73 10.17
N LEU A 47 2.82 10.45 10.01
CA LEU A 47 3.89 11.47 10.08
C LEU A 47 4.37 11.98 8.71
N ASP A 48 4.42 11.13 7.69
CA ASP A 48 5.03 11.49 6.40
C ASP A 48 4.15 12.49 5.64
N SER A 49 4.48 13.77 5.65
CA SER A 49 3.66 14.80 4.98
C SER A 49 3.63 14.69 3.45
N GLN A 50 4.61 14.00 2.84
CA GLN A 50 4.78 13.93 1.38
C GLN A 50 4.26 12.62 0.78
N GLY A 51 4.18 11.56 1.59
CA GLY A 51 3.69 10.25 1.18
C GLY A 51 2.17 10.21 0.91
N THR A 52 1.76 9.26 0.05
CA THR A 52 0.34 9.01 -0.17
C THR A 52 -0.36 8.55 1.11
N LYS A 53 -1.43 9.26 1.47
CA LYS A 53 -2.28 8.96 2.62
C LYS A 53 -3.52 8.15 2.25
N ARG A 54 -3.70 7.86 0.96
CA ARG A 54 -4.84 7.07 0.49
C ARG A 54 -4.52 5.59 0.58
N LEU A 55 -5.42 4.84 1.21
CA LEU A 55 -5.36 3.39 1.32
C LEU A 55 -6.32 2.74 0.33
N ASP A 56 -6.08 1.45 0.06
CA ASP A 56 -6.95 0.62 -0.76
C ASP A 56 -7.53 -0.52 0.08
N ILE A 57 -8.35 -1.35 -0.56
CA ILE A 57 -9.05 -2.47 0.03
C ILE A 57 -8.09 -3.47 0.68
N ASP A 58 -6.88 -3.62 0.15
CA ASP A 58 -5.89 -4.60 0.60
C ASP A 58 -5.15 -4.13 1.87
N ASP A 59 -5.32 -2.85 2.26
CA ASP A 59 -4.76 -2.31 3.50
C ASP A 59 -5.64 -2.60 4.72
N PHE A 60 -6.89 -3.04 4.54
CA PHE A 60 -7.73 -3.49 5.66
C PHE A 60 -7.31 -4.88 6.14
N ASN A 61 -7.40 -5.09 7.45
CA ASN A 61 -7.27 -6.43 8.01
C ASN A 61 -8.41 -7.33 7.52
N LYS A 62 -8.05 -8.49 6.96
CA LYS A 62 -9.02 -9.46 6.41
C LYS A 62 -9.50 -10.49 7.42
N ASN A 63 -8.95 -10.50 8.64
CA ASN A 63 -9.35 -11.39 9.72
C ASN A 63 -10.57 -10.83 10.49
N VAL A 64 -11.65 -10.60 9.76
CA VAL A 64 -12.92 -10.05 10.25
C VAL A 64 -14.06 -10.98 9.87
N ALA A 65 -15.09 -11.06 10.71
CA ALA A 65 -16.31 -11.79 10.37
C ALA A 65 -17.20 -10.97 9.44
N LEU A 66 -18.01 -11.64 8.61
CA LEU A 66 -18.99 -10.99 7.74
C LEU A 66 -19.99 -10.14 8.54
N SER A 67 -20.38 -10.59 9.73
CA SER A 67 -21.26 -9.84 10.63
C SER A 67 -20.69 -8.48 11.02
N GLU A 68 -19.37 -8.36 11.20
CA GLU A 68 -18.70 -7.08 11.52
C GLU A 68 -18.86 -6.09 10.34
N LEU A 69 -18.69 -6.57 9.10
CA LEU A 69 -18.85 -5.76 7.88
C LEU A 69 -20.32 -5.38 7.61
N ILE A 70 -21.27 -6.19 8.05
CA ILE A 70 -22.70 -5.91 7.94
C ILE A 70 -23.16 -4.88 8.97
N GLU A 71 -22.53 -4.85 10.14
CA GLU A 71 -22.88 -3.90 11.20
C GLU A 71 -22.34 -2.51 10.90
N ASN A 72 -21.07 -2.41 10.48
CA ASN A 72 -20.41 -1.13 10.21
C ASN A 72 -19.45 -1.21 9.03
N PRO A 73 -19.28 -0.11 8.27
CA PRO A 73 -18.18 0.01 7.32
C PRO A 73 -16.84 -0.20 8.03
N PRO A 74 -15.91 -1.00 7.46
CA PRO A 74 -14.59 -1.16 8.05
C PRO A 74 -13.87 0.19 8.11
N ARG A 75 -13.06 0.38 9.13
CA ARG A 75 -12.32 1.62 9.38
C ARG A 75 -10.89 1.28 9.78
N ILE A 76 -9.92 2.06 9.33
CA ILE A 76 -8.53 1.94 9.79
C ILE A 76 -8.25 3.15 10.69
N THR A 77 -7.66 2.90 11.85
CA THR A 77 -7.22 3.95 12.76
C THR A 77 -5.81 3.66 13.22
N ILE A 78 -4.93 4.65 13.11
CA ILE A 78 -3.55 4.58 13.60
C ILE A 78 -3.32 5.81 14.47
N SER A 79 -3.17 5.61 15.77
CA SER A 79 -2.95 6.67 16.75
C SER A 79 -1.53 6.62 17.28
N LEU A 80 -0.86 7.77 17.32
CA LEU A 80 0.42 7.98 17.97
C LEU A 80 0.21 8.83 19.21
N VAL A 81 0.75 8.36 20.33
CA VAL A 81 0.87 9.14 21.57
C VAL A 81 2.30 9.62 21.67
N ILE A 82 2.47 10.93 21.74
CA ILE A 82 3.74 11.62 21.89
C ILE A 82 3.84 12.07 23.35
N LYS A 83 5.01 11.85 23.96
CA LYS A 83 5.27 12.17 25.36
C LYS A 83 6.51 13.01 25.50
N GLN A 84 6.55 13.84 26.53
CA GLN A 84 7.74 14.58 26.92
C GLN A 84 8.92 13.64 27.22
N SER A 85 10.09 13.99 26.68
CA SER A 85 11.36 13.30 26.93
C SER A 85 11.93 13.67 28.31
N LEU A 86 12.82 12.83 28.84
CA LEU A 86 13.52 13.14 30.09
C LEU A 86 14.45 14.34 29.89
N ASN A 87 14.30 15.39 30.72
CA ASN A 87 15.06 16.65 30.66
C ASN A 87 14.83 17.51 29.41
N GLU A 88 13.67 17.40 28.79
CA GLU A 88 13.27 18.27 27.68
C GLU A 88 13.11 19.73 28.14
N ASP A 89 13.71 20.67 27.41
CA ASP A 89 13.48 22.10 27.63
C ASP A 89 12.06 22.47 27.17
N LEU A 90 11.22 22.87 28.12
CA LEU A 90 9.82 23.25 27.86
C LEU A 90 9.69 24.53 27.01
N ASN A 91 10.76 25.31 26.86
CA ASN A 91 10.81 26.48 25.98
C ASN A 91 11.21 26.13 24.54
N SER A 92 11.42 24.86 24.23
CA SER A 92 11.73 24.43 22.87
C SER A 92 10.52 24.53 21.93
N ASP A 93 10.79 24.74 20.64
CA ASP A 93 9.78 24.80 19.57
C ASP A 93 8.96 23.49 19.42
N ASP A 94 9.42 22.43 20.08
CA ASP A 94 8.79 21.11 20.16
C ASP A 94 7.38 21.21 20.78
N LEU A 95 7.24 21.87 21.93
CA LEU A 95 5.94 22.01 22.60
C LEU A 95 4.94 22.80 21.76
N VAL A 96 5.42 23.82 21.03
CA VAL A 96 4.59 24.60 20.10
C VAL A 96 4.05 23.72 18.97
N THR A 97 4.84 22.76 18.51
CA THR A 97 4.47 21.87 17.41
C THR A 97 3.31 20.93 17.78
N VAL A 98 3.28 20.46 19.02
CA VAL A 98 2.24 19.53 19.51
C VAL A 98 1.19 20.19 20.39
N GLY A 99 1.26 21.51 20.61
CA GLY A 99 0.40 22.24 21.54
C GLY A 99 -1.09 22.06 21.27
N ASN A 100 -1.48 22.10 19.99
CA ASN A 100 -2.87 21.89 19.56
C ASN A 100 -3.35 20.43 19.65
N TRP A 101 -2.44 19.49 19.98
CA TRP A 101 -2.69 18.06 20.05
C TRP A 101 -2.58 17.50 21.47
N LEU A 102 -2.39 18.37 22.47
CA LEU A 102 -2.25 17.99 23.86
C LEU A 102 -3.54 17.31 24.37
N THR A 103 -3.33 16.20 25.05
CA THR A 103 -4.36 15.43 25.78
C THR A 103 -4.15 15.50 27.29
N LYS A 104 -2.90 15.72 27.71
CA LYS A 104 -2.51 15.98 29.10
C LYS A 104 -1.55 17.17 29.13
N LEU A 105 -1.91 18.21 29.88
CA LEU A 105 -1.11 19.43 30.01
C LEU A 105 -0.05 19.34 31.13
N ASP A 106 -0.29 18.54 32.16
CA ASP A 106 0.65 18.41 33.28
C ASP A 106 1.87 17.58 32.89
N GLU A 107 3.05 17.99 33.37
CA GLU A 107 4.29 17.26 33.15
C GLU A 107 4.26 15.81 33.71
N PRO A 108 4.79 14.82 32.98
CA PRO A 108 5.14 14.90 31.56
C PRO A 108 3.89 15.07 30.69
N TYR A 109 3.93 16.03 29.77
CA TYR A 109 2.81 16.29 28.86
C TYR A 109 2.62 15.13 27.87
N GLU A 110 1.39 14.95 27.38
CA GLU A 110 1.06 13.94 26.38
C GLU A 110 0.20 14.54 25.27
N ALA A 111 0.58 14.29 24.02
CA ALA A 111 -0.16 14.67 22.82
C ALA A 111 -0.56 13.44 22.03
N MET A 112 -1.65 13.52 21.28
CA MET A 112 -2.12 12.42 20.43
C MET A 112 -2.37 12.89 19.01
N VAL A 113 -1.91 12.10 18.03
CA VAL A 113 -2.20 12.30 16.61
C VAL A 113 -2.77 11.02 16.05
N THR A 114 -3.90 11.11 15.35
CA THR A 114 -4.61 9.93 14.85
C THR A 114 -4.89 10.04 13.36
N TYR A 115 -4.28 9.15 12.57
CA TYR A 115 -4.70 8.90 11.21
C TYR A 115 -5.96 8.03 11.19
N ASP A 116 -6.90 8.38 10.33
CA ASP A 116 -8.22 7.80 10.32
C ASP A 116 -8.75 7.67 8.89
N PHE A 117 -8.99 6.44 8.45
CA PHE A 117 -9.50 6.13 7.11
C PHE A 117 -10.85 5.43 7.22
N PHE A 118 -11.89 6.09 6.73
CA PHE A 118 -13.27 5.69 6.97
C PHE A 118 -14.21 6.07 5.82
N LEU A 119 -15.36 5.40 5.77
CA LEU A 119 -16.46 5.78 4.90
C LEU A 119 -17.27 6.92 5.55
N PRO A 120 -17.48 8.06 4.86
CA PRO A 120 -18.30 9.15 5.40
C PRO A 120 -19.73 8.71 5.76
N GLU A 121 -20.27 9.29 6.83
CA GLU A 121 -21.60 8.89 7.37
C GLU A 121 -22.73 8.99 6.34
N LYS A 122 -22.64 9.94 5.40
CA LYS A 122 -23.61 10.10 4.29
C LYS A 122 -23.74 8.86 3.41
N GLU A 123 -22.68 8.05 3.26
CA GLU A 123 -22.69 6.84 2.44
C GLU A 123 -23.05 5.58 3.26
N ARG A 124 -23.14 5.69 4.59
CA ARG A 124 -23.33 4.54 5.49
C ARG A 124 -24.62 3.79 5.19
N ALA A 125 -25.74 4.49 4.98
CA ALA A 125 -27.02 3.85 4.65
C ALA A 125 -26.94 3.04 3.35
N ARG A 126 -26.30 3.62 2.32
CA ARG A 126 -26.06 2.95 1.03
C ARG A 126 -25.14 1.74 1.17
N TYR A 127 -24.09 1.85 1.98
CA TYR A 127 -23.20 0.73 2.29
C TYR A 127 -23.96 -0.43 2.91
N LEU A 128 -24.73 -0.17 3.97
CA LEU A 128 -25.46 -1.21 4.70
C LEU A 128 -26.49 -1.93 3.83
N ASP A 129 -27.17 -1.22 2.93
CA ASP A 129 -28.13 -1.84 2.00
C ASP A 129 -27.46 -2.78 0.99
N ASN A 130 -26.24 -2.46 0.54
CA ASN A 130 -25.51 -3.30 -0.43
C ASN A 130 -24.80 -4.47 0.26
N ILE A 131 -24.16 -4.25 1.41
CA ILE A 131 -23.40 -5.30 2.10
C ILE A 131 -24.31 -6.40 2.65
N LYS A 132 -25.56 -6.07 3.06
CA LYS A 132 -26.54 -7.06 3.53
C LYS A 132 -26.96 -8.08 2.47
N LYS A 133 -26.76 -7.76 1.19
CA LYS A 133 -27.06 -8.65 0.05
C LYS A 133 -25.93 -9.66 -0.21
N SER A 134 -24.77 -9.49 0.44
CA SER A 134 -23.63 -10.40 0.29
C SER A 134 -23.87 -11.72 1.03
N SER A 135 -23.51 -12.83 0.38
CA SER A 135 -23.64 -14.19 0.92
C SER A 135 -22.43 -14.61 1.76
N ASP A 136 -21.28 -14.02 1.51
CA ASP A 136 -19.98 -14.45 2.00
C ASP A 136 -19.00 -13.26 2.09
N LEU A 137 -17.88 -13.46 2.79
CA LEU A 137 -16.89 -12.41 3.02
C LEU A 137 -16.23 -11.90 1.73
N ASP A 138 -16.01 -12.75 0.74
CA ASP A 138 -15.33 -12.38 -0.50
C ASP A 138 -16.23 -11.47 -1.36
N SER A 139 -17.50 -11.83 -1.48
CA SER A 139 -18.51 -10.97 -2.14
C SER A 139 -18.66 -9.62 -1.42
N ALA A 140 -18.66 -9.59 -0.08
CA ALA A 140 -18.67 -8.36 0.70
C ALA A 140 -17.45 -7.48 0.37
N TRP A 141 -16.23 -8.03 0.40
CA TRP A 141 -15.02 -7.28 0.07
C TRP A 141 -14.98 -6.77 -1.37
N LYS A 142 -15.53 -7.53 -2.34
CA LYS A 142 -15.67 -7.07 -3.74
C LYS A 142 -16.60 -5.88 -3.87
N ILE A 143 -17.74 -5.88 -3.17
CA ILE A 143 -18.66 -4.74 -3.12
C ILE A 143 -17.93 -3.51 -2.58
N ILE A 144 -17.19 -3.66 -1.48
CA ILE A 144 -16.42 -2.55 -0.89
C ILE A 144 -15.35 -2.05 -1.88
N LYS A 145 -14.62 -2.95 -2.54
CA LYS A 145 -13.58 -2.62 -3.53
C LYS A 145 -14.13 -1.85 -4.73
N HIS A 146 -15.25 -2.27 -5.30
CA HIS A 146 -15.74 -1.68 -6.55
C HIS A 146 -16.60 -0.44 -6.32
N ASP A 147 -17.44 -0.45 -5.28
CA ASP A 147 -18.48 0.56 -5.13
C ASP A 147 -18.11 1.65 -4.11
N PHE A 148 -17.42 1.27 -3.03
CA PHE A 148 -17.25 2.12 -1.85
C PHE A 148 -15.84 2.63 -1.63
N ILE A 149 -14.77 1.91 -1.96
CA ILE A 149 -13.38 2.30 -1.61
C ILE A 149 -13.01 3.70 -2.12
N ARG A 150 -13.53 4.08 -3.29
CA ARG A 150 -13.32 5.42 -3.87
C ARG A 150 -13.94 6.55 -3.04
N LEU A 151 -14.95 6.24 -2.23
CA LEU A 151 -15.70 7.16 -1.37
C LEU A 151 -15.10 7.26 0.03
N TYR A 152 -14.16 6.38 0.39
CA TYR A 152 -13.44 6.49 1.66
C TYR A 152 -12.58 7.74 1.68
N VAL A 153 -12.53 8.37 2.84
CA VAL A 153 -11.72 9.56 3.09
C VAL A 153 -10.74 9.25 4.21
N HIS A 154 -9.61 9.95 4.19
CA HIS A 154 -8.67 9.96 5.29
C HIS A 154 -8.69 11.32 5.98
N LYS A 155 -8.47 11.34 7.29
CA LYS A 155 -8.24 12.54 8.08
C LYS A 155 -7.15 12.27 9.12
N ILE A 156 -6.42 13.30 9.48
CA ILE A 156 -5.47 13.26 10.61
C ILE A 156 -6.03 14.18 11.68
N TRP A 157 -6.25 13.62 12.86
CA TRP A 157 -6.82 14.31 14.01
C TRP A 157 -5.72 14.59 15.04
N GLY A 158 -5.75 15.77 15.65
CA GLY A 158 -4.87 16.15 16.75
C GLY A 158 -5.66 16.21 18.06
N GLY A 159 -5.06 15.73 19.14
CA GLY A 159 -5.68 15.65 20.47
C GLY A 159 -6.66 14.50 20.60
N ASP A 160 -7.62 14.63 21.51
CA ASP A 160 -8.65 13.62 21.70
C ASP A 160 -9.58 13.54 20.48
N LYS A 161 -9.85 12.31 20.03
CA LYS A 161 -10.68 12.01 18.87
C LYS A 161 -12.11 12.53 19.03
N THR A 162 -12.57 12.72 20.26
CA THR A 162 -13.87 13.30 20.59
C THR A 162 -14.01 14.76 20.14
N VAL A 163 -12.91 15.52 20.15
CA VAL A 163 -12.88 16.95 19.83
C VAL A 163 -12.83 17.18 18.31
N GLN A 164 -12.38 16.17 17.54
CA GLN A 164 -12.28 16.21 16.07
C GLN A 164 -11.48 17.41 15.52
N ASN A 165 -10.47 17.87 16.27
CA ASN A 165 -9.54 18.88 15.75
C ASN A 165 -8.70 18.25 14.65
N THR A 166 -8.72 18.85 13.45
CA THR A 166 -7.87 18.38 12.35
C THR A 166 -6.43 18.80 12.64
N ALA A 167 -5.49 17.87 12.54
CA ALA A 167 -4.08 18.18 12.64
C ALA A 167 -3.67 19.00 11.41
N GLU A 168 -3.27 20.24 11.62
CA GLU A 168 -2.86 21.13 10.52
C GLU A 168 -1.57 20.61 9.88
N GLY A 169 -1.52 20.67 8.54
CA GLY A 169 -0.39 20.13 7.76
C GLY A 169 0.95 20.78 8.08
N GLU A 170 0.94 22.06 8.49
CA GLU A 170 2.16 22.81 8.86
C GLU A 170 2.88 22.18 10.06
N PHE A 171 2.14 21.77 11.09
CA PHE A 171 2.74 21.10 12.26
C PHE A 171 3.21 19.68 11.95
N LEU A 172 2.50 18.96 11.08
CA LEU A 172 2.94 17.63 10.63
C LEU A 172 4.23 17.69 9.82
N GLN A 173 4.44 18.75 9.03
CA GLN A 173 5.68 18.96 8.27
C GLN A 173 6.91 19.22 9.15
N LYS A 174 6.72 19.59 10.41
CA LYS A 174 7.82 19.75 11.38
C LYS A 174 8.40 18.41 11.86
N PHE A 175 7.67 17.31 11.69
CA PHE A 175 8.20 15.98 11.97
C PHE A 175 9.06 15.52 10.79
N ASP A 176 10.37 15.41 11.02
CA ASP A 176 11.25 14.76 10.05
C ASP A 176 10.99 13.25 10.06
N PHE A 177 10.49 12.73 8.95
CA PHE A 177 10.26 11.31 8.75
C PHE A 177 11.03 10.86 7.51
N GLN A 178 12.03 10.01 7.73
CA GLN A 178 12.83 9.41 6.66
C GLN A 178 12.66 7.90 6.69
N PHE A 179 12.06 7.36 5.62
CA PHE A 179 11.93 5.92 5.44
C PHE A 179 12.98 5.42 4.46
N LEU A 180 13.96 4.69 4.98
CA LEU A 180 14.99 4.04 4.18
C LEU A 180 14.52 2.63 3.83
N ASP A 181 14.13 2.44 2.56
CA ASP A 181 13.81 1.12 2.03
C ASP A 181 15.07 0.23 1.97
N ALA A 182 14.85 -1.08 1.87
CA ALA A 182 15.94 -2.03 1.78
C ALA A 182 16.74 -1.80 0.48
N ILE A 183 18.01 -1.42 0.61
CA ILE A 183 18.90 -1.08 -0.52
C ILE A 183 18.96 -2.18 -1.59
N ARG A 184 18.74 -3.45 -1.21
CA ARG A 184 18.70 -4.61 -2.12
C ARG A 184 17.54 -4.59 -3.13
N ASP A 185 16.46 -3.87 -2.83
CA ASP A 185 15.25 -3.81 -3.67
C ASP A 185 15.28 -2.58 -4.60
N VAL A 186 16.30 -1.72 -4.52
CA VAL A 186 16.44 -0.49 -5.32
C VAL A 186 16.51 -0.80 -6.82
N GLU A 187 17.30 -1.80 -7.22
CA GLU A 187 17.35 -2.23 -8.63
C GLU A 187 15.99 -2.76 -9.10
N ARG A 188 15.32 -3.55 -8.26
CA ARG A 188 13.97 -4.05 -8.56
C ARG A 188 12.99 -2.89 -8.68
N ASP A 189 12.88 -1.98 -7.72
CA ASP A 189 11.88 -0.91 -7.78
C ASP A 189 12.16 0.12 -8.90
N MET A 190 13.42 0.31 -9.30
CA MET A 190 13.78 1.08 -10.49
C MET A 190 13.37 0.39 -11.80
N PHE A 191 13.44 -0.95 -11.87
CA PHE A 191 13.22 -1.72 -13.10
C PHE A 191 11.91 -2.54 -13.15
N SER A 192 11.13 -2.65 -12.06
CA SER A 192 9.96 -3.55 -11.96
C SER A 192 8.64 -2.93 -12.45
N GLY A 193 8.69 -1.93 -13.34
CA GLY A 193 7.48 -1.27 -13.85
C GLY A 193 6.68 -0.49 -12.79
N ARG A 194 7.29 -0.16 -11.65
CA ARG A 194 6.70 0.70 -10.60
C ARG A 194 6.96 2.20 -10.80
N ASN A 195 7.71 2.58 -11.82
CA ASN A 195 7.66 3.95 -12.33
C ASN A 195 6.31 4.15 -13.04
N THR A 196 5.30 4.59 -12.28
CA THR A 196 3.96 4.89 -12.81
C THR A 196 4.07 5.82 -14.00
N LEU A 197 4.96 6.81 -13.96
CA LEU A 197 5.05 7.83 -15.01
C LEU A 197 5.53 7.28 -16.35
N LEU A 198 6.61 6.46 -16.39
CA LEU A 198 7.05 5.85 -17.64
C LEU A 198 6.05 4.80 -18.13
N LYS A 199 5.47 4.02 -17.21
CA LYS A 199 4.40 3.08 -17.53
C LYS A 199 3.20 3.80 -18.16
N ASP A 200 2.73 4.89 -17.55
CA ASP A 200 1.57 5.67 -18.01
C ASP A 200 1.86 6.31 -19.36
N VAL A 201 3.09 6.77 -19.59
CA VAL A 201 3.55 7.28 -20.90
C VAL A 201 3.57 6.18 -21.95
N LEU A 202 4.18 5.02 -21.66
CA LEU A 202 4.19 3.89 -22.59
C LEU A 202 2.77 3.41 -22.87
N GLU A 203 1.93 3.24 -21.84
CA GLU A 203 0.53 2.84 -21.97
C GLU A 203 -0.26 3.86 -22.78
N PHE A 204 0.00 5.17 -22.64
CA PHE A 204 -0.63 6.21 -23.45
C PHE A 204 -0.27 6.08 -24.94
N PHE A 205 1.02 5.92 -25.25
CA PHE A 205 1.53 5.85 -26.63
C PHE A 205 1.42 4.46 -27.28
N MET A 206 1.13 3.40 -26.52
CA MET A 206 0.85 2.08 -27.10
C MET A 206 -0.40 2.12 -27.96
N ASP A 207 -0.34 1.48 -29.14
CA ASP A 207 -1.42 1.50 -30.15
C ASP A 207 -1.90 2.91 -30.50
N TYR A 208 -0.98 3.90 -30.50
CA TYR A 208 -1.30 5.30 -30.77
C TYR A 208 -2.05 5.50 -32.09
N GLU A 209 -1.72 4.71 -33.12
CA GLU A 209 -2.41 4.73 -34.42
C GLU A 209 -3.93 4.45 -34.30
N ILE A 210 -4.32 3.58 -33.37
CA ILE A 210 -5.74 3.26 -33.10
C ILE A 210 -6.37 4.33 -32.21
N LYS A 211 -5.64 4.79 -31.19
CA LYS A 211 -6.13 5.78 -30.22
C LYS A 211 -6.34 7.16 -30.86
N SER A 212 -5.44 7.58 -31.75
CA SER A 212 -5.45 8.88 -32.43
C SER A 212 -6.38 8.97 -33.65
N ASP A 213 -6.98 7.85 -34.09
CA ASP A 213 -7.88 7.82 -35.25
C ASP A 213 -9.19 8.58 -34.96
N VAL A 214 -9.43 9.69 -35.66
CA VAL A 214 -10.61 10.55 -35.44
C VAL A 214 -11.88 9.98 -36.10
N VAL A 215 -11.74 9.00 -37.01
CA VAL A 215 -12.84 8.42 -37.77
C VAL A 215 -13.51 7.26 -37.01
N LYS A 216 -12.75 6.56 -36.16
CA LYS A 216 -13.25 5.41 -35.38
C LYS A 216 -13.96 5.87 -34.10
N SER A 217 -15.10 5.25 -33.80
CA SER A 217 -15.75 5.43 -32.51
C SER A 217 -14.94 4.78 -31.38
N ASP A 218 -15.11 5.28 -30.16
CA ASP A 218 -14.39 4.76 -28.98
C ASP A 218 -14.66 3.27 -28.72
N GLU A 219 -15.84 2.77 -29.08
CA GLU A 219 -16.20 1.35 -28.96
C GLU A 219 -15.41 0.48 -29.94
N VAL A 220 -15.23 0.96 -31.17
CA VAL A 220 -14.43 0.27 -32.20
C VAL A 220 -12.96 0.26 -31.79
N LYS A 221 -12.42 1.40 -31.33
CA LYS A 221 -11.05 1.50 -30.83
C LYS A 221 -10.76 0.53 -29.69
N LYS A 222 -11.66 0.47 -28.69
CA LYS A 222 -11.54 -0.47 -27.57
C LYS A 222 -11.55 -1.93 -28.03
N THR A 223 -12.37 -2.25 -29.01
CA THR A 223 -12.48 -3.63 -29.54
C THR A 223 -11.20 -4.04 -30.28
N GLU A 224 -10.64 -3.15 -31.10
CA GLU A 224 -9.37 -3.41 -31.80
C GLU A 224 -8.17 -3.53 -30.85
N ILE A 225 -8.05 -2.63 -29.87
CA ILE A 225 -6.99 -2.70 -28.85
C ILE A 225 -7.10 -4.02 -28.06
N LYS A 226 -8.31 -4.39 -27.65
CA LYS A 226 -8.53 -5.65 -26.93
C LYS A 226 -8.16 -6.86 -27.77
N LYS A 227 -8.39 -6.81 -29.09
CA LYS A 227 -7.99 -7.88 -30.01
C LYS A 227 -6.46 -8.01 -30.06
N LYS A 228 -5.73 -6.89 -30.20
CA LYS A 228 -4.25 -6.90 -30.17
C LYS A 228 -3.68 -7.41 -28.84
N GLN A 229 -4.29 -7.04 -27.72
CA GLN A 229 -3.91 -7.54 -26.39
C GLN A 229 -4.08 -9.07 -26.29
N MET A 230 -5.18 -9.62 -26.83
CA MET A 230 -5.38 -11.07 -26.88
C MET A 230 -4.33 -11.75 -27.76
N GLU A 231 -4.09 -11.23 -28.97
CA GLU A 231 -3.07 -11.76 -29.88
C GLU A 231 -1.67 -11.76 -29.24
N PHE A 232 -1.29 -10.67 -28.57
CA PHE A 232 -0.02 -10.61 -27.84
C PHE A 232 0.03 -11.60 -26.67
N SER A 233 -1.05 -11.71 -25.89
CA SER A 233 -1.11 -12.65 -24.75
C SER A 233 -0.96 -14.11 -25.20
N GLU A 234 -1.52 -14.48 -26.35
CA GLU A 234 -1.33 -15.82 -26.93
C GLU A 234 0.13 -16.08 -27.27
N ILE A 235 0.80 -15.12 -27.92
CA ILE A 235 2.23 -15.22 -28.26
C ILE A 235 3.07 -15.28 -26.98
N ALA A 236 2.83 -14.40 -26.02
CA ALA A 236 3.52 -14.40 -24.74
C ALA A 236 3.34 -15.72 -23.98
N GLY A 237 2.16 -16.34 -24.08
CA GLY A 237 1.89 -17.67 -23.55
C GLY A 237 2.75 -18.77 -24.17
N THR A 238 3.10 -18.69 -25.45
CA THR A 238 4.01 -19.65 -26.09
C THR A 238 5.44 -19.50 -25.57
N LEU A 239 5.92 -18.26 -25.40
CA LEU A 239 7.23 -17.97 -24.81
C LEU A 239 7.33 -18.46 -23.35
N LEU A 240 6.26 -18.29 -22.58
CA LEU A 240 6.20 -18.74 -21.19
C LEU A 240 6.25 -20.26 -21.09
N ARG A 241 5.59 -20.98 -22.02
CA ARG A 241 5.68 -22.45 -22.10
C ARG A 241 7.11 -22.91 -22.41
N ASP A 242 7.79 -22.28 -23.37
CA ASP A 242 9.19 -22.62 -23.69
C ASP A 242 10.11 -22.43 -22.47
N LEU A 243 9.90 -21.35 -21.70
CA LEU A 243 10.64 -21.11 -20.47
C LEU A 243 10.33 -22.16 -19.39
N GLN A 244 9.06 -22.53 -19.23
CA GLN A 244 8.63 -23.60 -18.32
C GLN A 244 9.25 -24.95 -18.72
N ASP A 245 9.30 -25.28 -20.01
CA ASP A 245 9.88 -26.51 -20.53
C ASP A 245 11.38 -26.57 -20.24
N ARG A 246 12.11 -25.47 -20.46
CA ARG A 246 13.53 -25.34 -20.10
C ARG A 246 13.78 -25.48 -18.60
N MET A 247 12.81 -25.07 -17.77
CA MET A 247 12.89 -25.15 -16.31
C MET A 247 12.34 -26.45 -15.73
N SER A 248 11.80 -27.37 -16.52
CA SER A 248 11.10 -28.58 -16.05
C SER A 248 11.91 -29.38 -15.01
N VAL A 249 13.15 -29.74 -15.33
CA VAL A 249 14.04 -30.49 -14.41
C VAL A 249 14.46 -29.64 -13.20
N GLY A 250 14.79 -28.37 -13.41
CA GLY A 250 15.17 -27.47 -12.32
C GLY A 250 14.03 -27.23 -11.33
N LYS A 251 12.79 -27.17 -11.83
CA LYS A 251 11.57 -27.07 -11.03
C LYS A 251 11.43 -28.27 -10.11
N GLU A 252 11.68 -29.49 -10.58
CA GLU A 252 11.62 -30.68 -9.72
C GLU A 252 12.61 -30.60 -8.55
N HIS A 253 13.83 -30.14 -8.79
CA HIS A 253 14.82 -29.91 -7.74
C HIS A 253 14.44 -28.78 -6.78
N ILE A 254 13.93 -27.64 -7.28
CA ILE A 254 13.49 -26.53 -6.41
C ILE A 254 12.33 -26.99 -5.52
N LEU A 255 11.40 -27.76 -6.07
CA LEU A 255 10.26 -28.29 -5.34
C LEU A 255 10.65 -29.39 -4.35
N SER A 256 11.77 -30.11 -4.57
CA SER A 256 12.28 -31.07 -3.58
C SER A 256 12.76 -30.36 -2.32
N TYR A 257 13.48 -29.24 -2.44
CA TYR A 257 13.89 -28.45 -1.28
C TYR A 257 12.70 -27.93 -0.45
N ALA A 258 11.59 -27.56 -1.10
CA ALA A 258 10.38 -27.13 -0.40
C ALA A 258 9.71 -28.29 0.38
N LYS A 259 9.81 -29.53 -0.11
CA LYS A 259 9.37 -30.73 0.60
C LYS A 259 10.30 -31.06 1.77
N ASP A 260 11.62 -30.95 1.57
CA ASP A 260 12.63 -31.31 2.57
C ASP A 260 12.69 -30.32 3.74
N THR A 261 12.39 -29.04 3.49
CA THR A 261 12.38 -27.98 4.50
C THR A 261 11.04 -27.83 5.24
N GLY A 262 10.04 -28.66 4.92
CA GLY A 262 8.70 -28.59 5.53
C GLY A 262 7.91 -27.34 5.16
N ALA A 263 8.32 -26.61 4.11
CA ALA A 263 7.67 -25.40 3.63
C ALA A 263 6.30 -25.65 2.95
N SER A 264 5.90 -26.91 2.78
CA SER A 264 4.56 -27.30 2.35
C SER A 264 3.53 -27.09 3.47
N PHE A 265 2.94 -25.90 3.54
CA PHE A 265 1.83 -25.59 4.43
C PHE A 265 0.52 -26.25 3.95
N ASN A 266 -0.24 -26.90 4.84
CA ASN A 266 -1.61 -27.39 4.59
C ASN A 266 -1.85 -28.24 3.31
N LYS A 267 -0.98 -29.23 3.01
CA LYS A 267 -1.10 -30.12 1.82
C LYS A 267 -1.08 -29.40 0.46
N ALA A 268 -0.73 -28.12 0.39
CA ALA A 268 -0.53 -27.42 -0.87
C ALA A 268 0.84 -27.78 -1.46
N ILE A 269 0.87 -28.21 -2.73
CA ILE A 269 2.12 -28.46 -3.47
C ILE A 269 2.51 -27.15 -4.15
N PRO A 270 3.70 -26.59 -3.88
CA PRO A 270 4.15 -25.39 -4.57
C PRO A 270 4.25 -25.66 -6.07
N ASN A 271 3.74 -24.73 -6.88
CA ASN A 271 3.80 -24.80 -8.33
C ASN A 271 4.24 -23.44 -8.89
N PHE A 272 4.83 -23.45 -10.08
CA PHE A 272 5.13 -22.24 -10.84
C PHE A 272 4.07 -22.07 -11.91
N GLU A 273 3.25 -21.04 -11.76
CA GLU A 273 2.28 -20.59 -12.76
C GLU A 273 2.53 -19.11 -13.03
N GLY A 274 2.28 -18.69 -14.27
CA GLY A 274 2.45 -17.31 -14.67
C GLY A 274 1.62 -17.01 -15.91
N SER A 275 1.06 -15.81 -15.93
CA SER A 275 0.56 -15.15 -17.14
C SER A 275 1.46 -13.97 -17.44
N LEU A 276 1.61 -13.60 -18.70
CA LEU A 276 2.38 -12.44 -19.11
C LEU A 276 1.47 -11.50 -19.89
N SER A 277 1.35 -10.28 -19.40
CA SER A 277 0.62 -9.18 -20.04
C SER A 277 1.58 -8.14 -20.60
N ASP A 278 1.10 -7.30 -21.53
CA ASP A 278 1.86 -6.21 -22.14
C ASP A 278 2.49 -5.29 -21.08
N VAL A 279 1.73 -5.04 -20.01
CA VAL A 279 2.12 -4.19 -18.88
C VAL A 279 3.31 -4.78 -18.12
N GLU A 280 3.36 -6.10 -17.97
CA GLU A 280 4.49 -6.77 -17.31
C GLU A 280 5.73 -6.76 -18.22
N MET A 281 5.55 -6.81 -19.53
CA MET A 281 6.65 -6.73 -20.51
C MET A 281 7.29 -5.35 -20.62
N PHE A 282 6.62 -4.27 -20.19
CA PHE A 282 7.26 -2.94 -20.12
C PHE A 282 8.47 -2.93 -19.19
N SER A 283 8.52 -3.81 -18.18
CA SER A 283 9.70 -3.95 -17.30
C SER A 283 10.96 -4.43 -18.04
N ALA A 284 10.81 -5.07 -19.21
CA ALA A 284 11.93 -5.49 -20.04
C ALA A 284 12.50 -4.35 -20.90
N LEU A 285 11.74 -3.26 -21.09
CA LEU A 285 12.19 -2.11 -21.87
C LEU A 285 13.05 -1.20 -20.98
N ARG A 286 14.28 -0.93 -21.43
CA ARG A 286 15.17 0.03 -20.78
C ARG A 286 15.17 1.33 -21.57
N LEU A 287 15.02 2.46 -20.90
CA LEU A 287 15.25 3.77 -21.50
C LEU A 287 16.76 3.94 -21.65
N ILE A 288 17.21 4.38 -22.82
CA ILE A 288 18.62 4.52 -23.17
C ILE A 288 18.81 5.92 -23.73
N VAL A 289 19.82 6.64 -23.23
CA VAL A 289 20.30 7.88 -23.84
C VAL A 289 21.39 7.52 -24.84
N GLU A 290 21.17 7.85 -26.10
CA GLU A 290 22.14 7.69 -27.18
C GLU A 290 22.81 9.04 -27.46
N PHE A 291 24.12 9.12 -27.24
CA PHE A 291 24.92 10.30 -27.58
C PHE A 291 25.23 10.32 -29.08
N GLU A 292 25.48 11.50 -29.65
CA GLU A 292 25.88 11.68 -31.06
C GLU A 292 27.14 10.87 -31.46
N THR A 293 27.92 10.43 -30.45
CA THR A 293 29.08 9.55 -30.59
C THR A 293 28.72 8.07 -30.78
N GLY A 294 27.43 7.70 -30.74
CA GLY A 294 26.92 6.32 -30.83
C GLY A 294 26.98 5.55 -29.51
N ILE A 295 27.40 6.20 -28.41
CA ILE A 295 27.43 5.58 -27.08
C ILE A 295 26.00 5.54 -26.52
N LYS A 296 25.56 4.34 -26.13
CA LYS A 296 24.26 4.08 -25.51
C LYS A 296 24.43 3.86 -24.01
N ILE A 297 23.90 4.76 -23.20
CA ILE A 297 23.91 4.65 -21.73
C ILE A 297 22.48 4.40 -21.26
N PRO A 298 22.21 3.38 -20.42
CA PRO A 298 20.90 3.24 -19.79
C PRO A 298 20.61 4.51 -18.99
N ALA A 299 19.46 5.12 -19.24
CA ALA A 299 19.01 6.33 -18.54
C ALA A 299 18.64 6.04 -17.09
#